data_AF-A0A099RVQ1-F1
#
_entry.id   AF-A0A099RVQ1-F1
#
_cell.length_a   1.000
_cell.length_b   1.000
_cell.length_c   1.000
_cell.angle_alpha   90.00
_cell.angle_beta   90.00
_cell.angle_gamma   90.00
#
_symmetry.space_group_name_H-M   'P 1'
#
loop_
_entity.id
_entity.type
_entity.pdbx_description
1 polymer ?
#
loop_
_entity_poly.entity_id
_entity_poly.type
_entity_poly.pdbx_seq_one_letter_code
_entity_poly.pdbx_strand_id
1 'polypeptide(L)'
;MEDCILINNKNEDIKKLDMNLISKIYGDKTGFEASNNHIHISQYINGSNKSPIEGLKLAMYILDIWNNKLKAKFPVCKFHLILSYDDKESTLRFHKYREDEGFWLTIDELDNYKEEAILIVET
;
A
#
# COMPACT_ATOMS: atom_id res chain seq x y z
N MET A 1 6.80 15.29 -12.72
CA MET A 1 6.18 14.43 -11.69
C MET A 1 5.46 13.32 -12.44
N GLU A 2 6.19 12.41 -13.08
CA GLU A 2 5.60 11.50 -14.09
C GLU A 2 5.62 10.02 -13.68
N ASP A 3 6.06 9.68 -12.45
CA ASP A 3 6.37 8.28 -12.14
C ASP A 3 5.80 7.74 -10.80
N CYS A 4 5.28 8.59 -9.90
CA CYS A 4 4.57 8.12 -8.70
C CYS A 4 3.06 8.11 -8.91
N ILE A 5 2.39 7.07 -8.43
CA ILE A 5 0.94 6.85 -8.48
C ILE A 5 0.43 6.83 -7.04
N LEU A 6 -0.42 7.81 -6.72
CA LEU A 6 -0.93 8.02 -5.35
C LEU A 6 -2.45 7.92 -5.28
N ILE A 7 -2.95 7.43 -4.14
CA ILE A 7 -4.37 7.56 -3.78
C ILE A 7 -4.63 9.02 -3.43
N ASN A 8 -5.60 9.65 -4.12
CA ASN A 8 -6.02 11.00 -3.81
C ASN A 8 -6.96 11.01 -2.59
N ASN A 9 -6.40 10.86 -1.39
CA ASN A 9 -7.16 10.86 -0.12
C ASN A 9 -7.16 12.21 0.59
N LYS A 10 -6.29 13.14 0.18
CA LYS A 10 -6.18 14.48 0.75
C LYS A 10 -6.28 15.44 -0.43
N ASN A 11 -7.18 16.42 -0.36
CA ASN A 11 -7.26 17.53 -1.33
C ASN A 11 -6.01 18.45 -1.25
N GLU A 12 -4.83 17.89 -1.06
CA GLU A 12 -3.56 18.57 -1.08
C GLU A 12 -3.08 18.56 -2.52
N ASP A 13 -2.91 19.74 -3.10
CA ASP A 13 -2.23 19.88 -4.38
C ASP A 13 -0.80 19.36 -4.20
N ILE A 14 -0.55 18.13 -4.65
CA ILE A 14 0.78 17.50 -4.71
C ILE A 14 1.64 18.18 -5.80
N LYS A 15 1.55 19.50 -5.94
CA LYS A 15 2.23 20.28 -6.97
C LYS A 15 3.58 20.70 -6.42
N LYS A 16 4.56 19.83 -6.73
CA LYS A 16 6.01 19.88 -6.46
C LYS A 16 6.44 19.18 -5.17
N LEU A 17 6.59 17.85 -5.25
CA LEU A 17 7.51 17.18 -4.33
C LEU A 17 8.94 17.46 -4.73
N ASP A 18 9.73 17.84 -3.72
CA ASP A 18 11.19 17.88 -3.79
C ASP A 18 11.73 16.44 -3.66
N MET A 19 12.43 15.95 -4.69
CA MET A 19 13.02 14.61 -4.70
C MET A 19 14.07 14.42 -3.60
N ASN A 20 14.79 15.49 -3.21
CA ASN A 20 15.73 15.42 -2.12
C ASN A 20 15.00 15.20 -0.79
N LEU A 21 13.83 15.83 -0.64
CA LEU A 21 12.99 15.65 0.53
C LEU A 21 12.38 14.24 0.56
N ILE A 22 11.91 13.73 -0.58
CA ILE A 22 11.44 12.34 -0.69
C ILE A 22 12.53 11.37 -0.24
N SER A 23 13.72 11.47 -0.82
CA SER A 23 14.79 10.52 -0.51
C SER A 23 15.23 10.62 0.95
N LYS A 24 15.27 11.83 1.51
CA LYS A 24 15.62 12.03 2.93
C LYS A 24 14.61 11.44 3.90
N ILE A 25 13.31 11.49 3.58
CA ILE A 25 12.24 11.04 4.50
C ILE A 25 11.89 9.57 4.27
N TYR A 26 11.82 9.15 3.02
CA TYR A 26 11.26 7.87 2.62
C TYR A 26 12.29 6.93 1.95
N GLY A 27 13.53 7.38 1.79
CA GLY A 27 14.58 6.65 1.08
C GLY A 27 14.52 6.86 -0.44
N ASP A 28 13.38 6.50 -1.03
CA ASP A 28 13.14 6.53 -2.48
C ASP A 28 11.65 6.74 -2.82
N LYS A 29 11.28 6.56 -4.10
CA LYS A 29 9.88 6.70 -4.53
C LYS A 29 9.02 5.53 -4.07
N THR A 30 9.57 4.33 -4.02
CA THR A 30 8.90 3.13 -3.51
C THR A 30 8.45 3.32 -2.06
N GLY A 31 9.35 3.77 -1.18
CA GLY A 31 9.02 4.11 0.21
C GLY A 31 8.01 5.25 0.31
N PHE A 32 8.11 6.26 -0.56
CA PHE A 32 7.16 7.36 -0.60
C PHE A 32 5.75 6.90 -1.00
N GLU A 33 5.62 6.09 -2.06
CA GLU A 33 4.35 5.53 -2.49
C GLU A 33 3.77 4.58 -1.44
N ALA A 34 4.56 3.65 -0.93
CA ALA A 34 4.12 2.69 0.09
C ALA A 34 3.58 3.40 1.34
N SER A 35 4.18 4.54 1.71
CA SER A 35 3.74 5.35 2.85
C SER A 35 2.47 6.15 2.57
N ASN A 36 2.31 6.71 1.37
CA ASN A 36 1.17 7.57 1.03
C ASN A 36 -0.05 6.80 0.53
N ASN A 37 0.16 5.60 -0.02
CA ASN A 37 -0.91 4.67 -0.42
C ASN A 37 -1.30 3.71 0.69
N HIS A 38 -0.93 4.02 1.93
CA HIS A 38 -1.25 3.22 3.12
C HIS A 38 -2.60 3.64 3.70
N ILE A 39 -3.51 2.69 3.86
CA ILE A 39 -4.80 2.89 4.50
C ILE A 39 -5.05 1.89 5.63
N HIS A 40 -5.78 2.35 6.63
CA HIS A 40 -6.29 1.55 7.73
C HIS A 40 -7.74 1.18 7.44
N ILE A 41 -8.05 -0.12 7.35
CA ILE A 41 -9.41 -0.57 6.99
C ILE A 41 -10.44 -0.12 8.03
N SER A 42 -10.02 0.01 9.29
CA SER A 42 -10.86 0.47 10.39
C SER A 42 -11.43 1.89 10.21
N GLN A 43 -10.84 2.71 9.33
CA GLN A 43 -11.30 4.06 8.97
C GLN A 43 -12.51 4.04 8.03
N TYR A 44 -12.75 2.91 7.35
CA TYR A 44 -13.83 2.74 6.38
C TYR A 44 -14.99 1.88 6.91
N ILE A 45 -14.88 1.38 8.15
CA ILE A 45 -15.92 0.61 8.83
C ILE A 45 -16.58 1.50 9.89
N ASN A 46 -17.87 1.78 9.71
CA ASN A 46 -18.68 2.55 10.65
C ASN A 46 -19.42 1.63 11.62
N GLY A 47 -19.57 2.08 12.88
CA GLY A 47 -20.38 1.40 13.90
C GLY A 47 -19.60 0.75 15.03
N SER A 48 -20.33 0.21 16.00
CA SER A 48 -19.81 -0.35 17.27
C SER A 48 -19.28 -1.78 17.18
N ASN A 49 -19.56 -2.51 16.08
CA ASN A 49 -19.11 -3.88 15.88
C ASN A 49 -17.94 -3.92 14.88
N LYS A 50 -16.78 -3.40 15.31
CA LYS A 50 -15.52 -3.56 14.56
C LYS A 50 -14.94 -4.95 14.86
N SER A 51 -15.39 -5.97 14.14
CA SER A 51 -14.75 -7.28 14.20
C SER A 51 -13.45 -7.25 13.38
N PRO A 52 -12.26 -7.52 13.97
CA PRO A 52 -11.00 -7.56 13.23
C PRO A 52 -11.05 -8.51 12.02
N ILE A 53 -11.74 -9.64 12.18
CA ILE A 53 -11.93 -10.65 11.13
C ILE A 53 -12.81 -10.11 9.98
N GLU A 54 -13.84 -9.32 10.28
CA GLU A 54 -14.64 -8.67 9.24
C GLU A 54 -13.83 -7.59 8.52
N GLY A 55 -12.98 -6.87 9.26
CA GLY A 55 -11.98 -5.96 8.70
C GLY A 55 -11.06 -6.66 7.71
N LEU A 56 -10.52 -7.82 8.07
CA LEU A 56 -9.66 -8.62 7.20
C LEU A 56 -10.38 -9.08 5.93
N LYS A 57 -11.62 -9.56 6.04
CA LYS A 57 -12.43 -9.95 4.87
C LYS A 57 -12.65 -8.78 3.92
N LEU A 58 -12.97 -7.60 4.48
CA LEU A 58 -13.12 -6.38 3.67
C LEU A 58 -11.80 -5.98 3.02
N ALA A 59 -10.68 -6.10 3.74
CA ALA A 59 -9.35 -5.80 3.24
C ALA A 59 -9.00 -6.66 2.02
N MET A 60 -9.25 -7.98 2.09
CA MET A 60 -9.04 -8.90 0.97
C MET A 60 -9.87 -8.51 -0.26
N TYR A 61 -11.15 -8.13 -0.06
CA TYR A 61 -12.00 -7.69 -1.17
C TYR A 61 -11.52 -6.38 -1.81
N ILE A 62 -11.05 -5.42 -0.99
CA ILE A 62 -10.50 -4.15 -1.50
C ILE A 62 -9.18 -4.39 -2.23
N LEU A 63 -8.33 -5.30 -1.73
CA LEU A 63 -7.08 -5.71 -2.37
C LEU A 63 -7.32 -6.21 -3.79
N ASP A 64 -8.32 -7.09 -3.98
CA ASP A 64 -8.71 -7.59 -5.31
C ASP A 64 -9.21 -6.46 -6.23
N ILE A 65 -10.00 -5.53 -5.70
CA ILE A 65 -10.47 -4.37 -6.46
C ILE A 65 -9.28 -3.50 -6.88
N TRP A 66 -8.34 -3.22 -5.98
CA TRP A 66 -7.16 -2.42 -6.26
C TRP A 66 -6.29 -3.08 -7.33
N ASN A 67 -6.04 -4.38 -7.20
CA ASN A 67 -5.28 -5.17 -8.16
C ASN A 67 -5.85 -5.01 -9.58
N ASN A 68 -7.16 -5.22 -9.73
CA ASN A 68 -7.85 -5.08 -11.01
C ASN A 68 -7.84 -3.63 -11.54
N LYS A 69 -8.06 -2.64 -10.68
CA LYS A 69 -8.08 -1.23 -11.10
C LYS A 69 -6.70 -0.73 -11.53
N LEU A 70 -5.64 -1.13 -10.83
CA LEU A 70 -4.27 -0.75 -11.16
C LEU A 70 -3.85 -1.36 -12.50
N LYS A 71 -4.12 -2.66 -12.73
CA LYS A 71 -3.90 -3.34 -14.01
C LYS A 71 -4.61 -2.64 -15.17
N ALA A 72 -5.90 -2.32 -14.99
CA ALA A 72 -6.70 -1.71 -16.04
C ALA A 72 -6.25 -0.28 -16.36
N LYS A 73 -5.87 0.50 -15.35
CA LYS A 73 -5.52 1.92 -15.52
C LYS A 73 -4.06 2.14 -15.92
N PHE A 74 -3.17 1.26 -15.51
CA PHE A 74 -1.72 1.37 -15.71
C PHE A 74 -1.14 0.05 -16.23
N PRO A 75 -1.55 -0.42 -17.43
CA PRO A 75 -1.25 -1.77 -17.92
C PRO A 75 0.24 -2.07 -18.16
N VAL A 76 1.08 -1.03 -18.24
CA VAL A 76 2.53 -1.15 -18.41
C VAL A 76 3.31 -1.08 -17.09
N CYS A 77 2.62 -0.80 -15.98
CA CYS A 77 3.23 -0.73 -14.67
C CYS A 77 2.97 -2.02 -13.90
N LYS A 78 3.97 -2.45 -13.13
CA LYS A 78 3.80 -3.49 -12.12
C LYS A 78 3.68 -2.83 -10.75
N PHE A 79 2.87 -3.41 -9.88
CA PHE A 79 2.63 -2.94 -8.53
C PHE A 79 2.74 -4.09 -7.55
N HIS A 80 3.18 -3.77 -6.34
CA HIS A 80 3.02 -4.63 -5.18
C HIS A 80 1.92 -4.06 -4.31
N LEU A 81 0.93 -4.89 -4.02
CA LEU A 81 -0.11 -4.61 -3.06
C LEU A 81 0.15 -5.46 -1.83
N ILE A 82 0.14 -4.83 -0.67
CA ILE A 82 0.51 -5.46 0.59
C ILE A 82 -0.68 -5.33 1.54
N LEU A 83 -1.11 -6.46 2.06
CA LEU A 83 -2.08 -6.58 3.14
C LEU A 83 -1.35 -7.05 4.39
N SER A 84 -1.44 -6.28 5.47
CA SER A 84 -0.95 -6.68 6.81
C SER A 84 -2.12 -6.84 7.77
N TYR A 85 -2.00 -7.79 8.70
CA TYR A 85 -2.99 -8.05 9.74
C TYR A 85 -2.34 -8.50 11.05
N ASP A 86 -2.67 -7.85 12.17
CA ASP A 86 -2.03 -8.02 13.50
C ASP A 86 -3.01 -8.53 14.59
N ASP A 87 -4.05 -9.26 14.20
CA ASP A 87 -5.20 -9.66 15.03
C ASP A 87 -6.12 -8.52 15.51
N LYS A 88 -5.75 -7.25 15.29
CA LYS A 88 -6.54 -6.09 15.73
C LYS A 88 -7.02 -5.27 14.55
N GLU A 89 -6.20 -5.14 13.53
CA GLU A 89 -6.44 -4.28 12.38
C GLU A 89 -5.90 -4.89 11.09
N SER A 90 -6.53 -4.53 9.98
CA SER A 90 -5.97 -4.75 8.65
C SER A 90 -5.56 -3.44 8.03
N THR A 91 -4.38 -3.44 7.41
CA THR A 91 -3.91 -2.32 6.60
C THR A 91 -3.68 -2.76 5.16
N LEU A 92 -3.90 -1.84 4.23
CA LEU A 92 -3.58 -2.04 2.82
C LEU A 92 -2.62 -0.95 2.38
N ARG A 93 -1.64 -1.33 1.57
CA ARG A 93 -0.75 -0.39 0.87
C ARG A 93 -0.42 -0.89 -0.52
N PHE A 94 0.01 0.02 -1.38
CA PHE A 94 0.61 -0.37 -2.65
C PHE A 94 1.73 0.59 -3.07
N HIS A 95 2.66 0.07 -3.86
CA HIS A 95 3.65 0.89 -4.55
C HIS A 95 3.89 0.33 -5.95
N LYS A 96 4.39 1.16 -6.86
CA LYS A 96 4.86 0.70 -8.17
C LYS A 96 6.18 -0.07 -7.96
N TYR A 97 6.33 -1.19 -8.64
CA TYR A 97 7.61 -1.90 -8.69
C TYR A 97 8.56 -1.19 -9.64
N ARG A 98 9.79 -0.94 -9.18
CA ARG A 98 10.87 -0.34 -9.97
C ARG A 98 12.11 -1.21 -9.79
N GLU A 99 12.71 -1.64 -10.90
CA GLU A 99 13.82 -2.60 -10.88
C GLU A 99 15.06 -2.05 -10.15
N ASP A 100 15.25 -0.73 -10.18
CA ASP A 100 16.34 -0.01 -9.52
C ASP A 100 16.11 0.26 -8.03
N GLU A 101 14.86 0.19 -7.54
CA GLU A 101 14.50 0.40 -6.12
C GLU A 101 14.15 -0.91 -5.40
N GLY A 102 13.68 -1.92 -6.13
CA GLY A 102 13.33 -3.25 -5.59
C GLY A 102 11.97 -3.29 -4.87
N PHE A 103 11.90 -4.09 -3.81
CA PHE A 103 10.69 -4.28 -3.00
C PHE A 103 10.72 -3.40 -1.75
N TRP A 104 9.57 -2.85 -1.35
CA TRP A 104 9.46 -2.14 -0.07
C TRP A 104 9.62 -3.09 1.14
N LEU A 105 9.12 -4.32 1.02
CA LEU A 105 9.36 -5.42 1.95
C LEU A 105 10.25 -6.46 1.30
N THR A 106 11.30 -6.90 1.98
CA THR A 106 12.09 -8.04 1.53
C THR A 106 11.22 -9.30 1.64
N ILE A 107 10.82 -9.88 0.51
CA ILE A 107 9.96 -11.08 0.46
C ILE A 107 10.58 -12.25 1.26
N ASP A 108 11.90 -12.40 1.17
CA ASP A 108 12.64 -13.46 1.87
C ASP A 108 12.71 -13.25 3.40
N GLU A 109 12.30 -12.08 3.89
CA GLU A 109 12.34 -11.72 5.31
C GLU A 109 10.95 -11.54 5.91
N LEU A 110 9.88 -11.94 5.20
CA LEU A 110 8.52 -11.84 5.72
C LEU A 110 8.33 -12.61 7.03
N ASP A 111 9.06 -13.70 7.23
CA ASP A 111 9.04 -14.49 8.47
C ASP A 111 9.58 -13.71 9.69
N ASN A 112 10.27 -12.57 9.49
CA ASN A 112 10.69 -11.70 10.59
C ASN A 112 9.52 -10.93 11.21
N TYR A 113 8.37 -10.83 10.52
CA TYR A 113 7.16 -10.21 11.03
C TYR A 113 6.37 -11.19 11.91
N LYS A 114 6.83 -11.37 13.14
CA LYS A 114 6.31 -12.39 14.06
C LYS A 114 4.90 -12.14 14.59
N GLU A 115 4.45 -10.89 14.55
CA GLU A 115 3.16 -10.45 15.12
C GLU A 115 2.16 -10.04 14.04
N GLU A 116 2.54 -10.14 12.76
CA GLU A 116 1.69 -9.72 11.64
C GLU A 116 1.67 -10.79 10.55
N ALA A 117 0.47 -11.11 10.06
CA ALA A 117 0.30 -11.84 8.82
C ALA A 117 0.43 -10.87 7.64
N ILE A 118 1.30 -11.19 6.68
CA ILE A 118 1.53 -10.36 5.49
C ILE A 118 1.20 -11.14 4.22
N LEU A 119 0.40 -10.55 3.35
CA LEU A 119 0.13 -11.01 1.99
C LEU A 119 0.63 -9.96 0.99
N ILE A 120 1.44 -10.40 0.04
CA ILE A 120 1.88 -9.58 -1.10
C ILE A 120 1.25 -10.12 -2.37
N VAL A 121 0.63 -9.22 -3.15
CA VAL A 121 0.07 -9.51 -4.47
C VAL A 121 0.76 -8.64 -5.51
N GLU A 122 1.25 -9.28 -6.56
CA GLU A 122 1.87 -8.60 -7.70
C GLU A 122 0.85 -8.44 -8.83
N THR A 123 0.83 -7.27 -9.48
CA THR A 123 -0.01 -7.03 -10.66
C THR A 123 0.65 -7.56 -11.94
#